data_AF-A0A2S9Z327-F1
#
_entry.id   AF-A0A2S9Z327-F1
#
_cell.length_a   1.000
_cell.length_b   1.000
_cell.length_c   1.000
_cell.angle_alpha   90.00
_cell.angle_beta   90.00
_cell.angle_gamma   90.00
#
_symmetry.space_group_name_H-M   'P 1'
#
loop_
_entity.id
_entity.type
_entity.pdbx_description
1 polymer ?
#
loop_
_entity_poly.entity_id
_entity_poly.type
_entity_poly.pdbx_seq_one_letter_code
_entity_poly.pdbx_strand_id
1 'polypeptide(L)'
;MTDDVPGHYMRQATRLLGMVASFDRSIGTPGDAMVVAWAAQLRAAAFDNETLEQAVMRVYQWSDVPRNPIGAILQEARAVRRDAAKGSAVRALTASNFTPTGGPVRAAYVAHGALWVTCPECGAEPEWPCAGAGPQGWRKVPHVGRMTAESSHKGDGV
;
A
#
# COMPACT_ATOMS: atom_id res chain seq x y z
N MET A 1 -34.81 2.60 -18.61
CA MET A 1 -33.75 1.92 -19.38
C MET A 1 -32.97 1.10 -18.38
N THR A 2 -33.40 -0.13 -18.11
CA THR A 2 -32.67 -1.06 -17.23
C THR A 2 -31.54 -1.63 -18.06
N ASP A 3 -30.35 -1.03 -17.94
CA ASP A 3 -29.13 -1.62 -18.46
C ASP A 3 -29.03 -3.05 -17.94
N ASP A 4 -29.05 -4.01 -18.86
CA ASP A 4 -28.94 -5.42 -18.53
C ASP A 4 -27.63 -5.65 -17.78
N VAL A 5 -27.71 -6.13 -16.55
CA VAL A 5 -26.54 -6.37 -15.71
C VAL A 5 -25.98 -7.74 -16.11
N PRO A 6 -24.72 -7.83 -16.60
CA PRO A 6 -24.15 -9.09 -17.05
C PRO A 6 -24.28 -10.19 -15.99
N GLY A 7 -24.65 -11.40 -16.45
CA GLY A 7 -24.98 -12.52 -15.55
C GLY A 7 -23.86 -12.94 -14.60
N HIS A 8 -22.59 -12.62 -14.88
CA HIS A 8 -21.50 -12.88 -13.93
C HIS A 8 -21.55 -11.96 -12.70
N TYR A 9 -21.97 -10.70 -12.84
CA TYR A 9 -22.17 -9.80 -11.70
C TYR A 9 -23.37 -10.21 -10.85
N MET A 10 -24.42 -10.77 -11.48
CA MET A 10 -25.55 -11.34 -10.76
C MET A 10 -25.10 -12.50 -9.86
N ARG A 11 -24.30 -13.44 -10.40
CA ARG A 11 -23.71 -14.54 -9.61
C ARG A 11 -22.79 -14.03 -8.50
N GLN A 12 -21.99 -13.01 -8.80
CA GLN A 12 -21.09 -12.39 -7.82
C GLN A 12 -21.87 -11.74 -6.68
N ALA A 13 -22.94 -11.01 -6.99
CA ALA A 13 -23.83 -10.40 -6.00
C ALA A 13 -24.52 -11.44 -5.12
N THR A 14 -25.10 -12.50 -5.71
CA THR A 14 -25.73 -13.60 -4.95
C THR A 14 -24.73 -14.24 -3.98
N ARG A 15 -23.50 -14.52 -4.44
CA ARG A 15 -22.46 -15.09 -3.60
C ARG A 15 -22.11 -14.17 -2.44
N LEU A 16 -21.87 -12.89 -2.73
CA LEU A 16 -21.49 -11.90 -1.73
C LEU A 16 -22.59 -11.70 -0.69
N LEU A 17 -23.84 -11.59 -1.12
CA LEU A 17 -25.01 -11.51 -0.24
C LEU A 17 -25.12 -12.75 0.67
N GLY A 18 -24.88 -13.94 0.15
CA GLY A 18 -24.84 -15.17 0.95
C GLY A 18 -23.76 -15.16 2.03
N MET A 19 -22.57 -14.62 1.72
CA MET A 19 -21.52 -14.44 2.72
C MET A 19 -21.94 -13.42 3.78
N VAL A 20 -22.45 -12.26 3.36
CA VAL A 20 -22.86 -11.20 4.28
C VAL A 20 -23.98 -11.68 5.21
N ALA A 21 -24.94 -12.45 4.71
CA ALA A 21 -26.01 -13.03 5.53
C ALA A 21 -25.50 -13.95 6.65
N SER A 22 -24.28 -14.49 6.53
CA SER A 22 -23.63 -15.27 7.60
C SER A 22 -23.20 -14.39 8.79
N PHE A 23 -22.97 -13.09 8.56
CA PHE A 23 -22.51 -12.13 9.57
C PHE A 23 -23.62 -11.16 10.00
N ASP A 24 -24.45 -10.73 9.05
CA ASP A 24 -25.51 -9.76 9.24
C ASP A 24 -26.88 -10.40 9.01
N ARG A 25 -27.53 -10.77 10.11
CA ARG A 25 -28.87 -11.34 10.09
C ARG A 25 -29.95 -10.35 9.63
N SER A 26 -29.67 -9.04 9.61
CA SER A 26 -30.65 -8.03 9.19
C SER A 26 -30.91 -8.03 7.69
N ILE A 27 -29.99 -8.59 6.89
CA ILE A 27 -30.17 -8.76 5.44
C ILE A 27 -31.27 -9.76 5.11
N GLY A 28 -31.50 -10.77 5.95
CA GLY A 28 -32.47 -11.84 5.68
C GLY A 28 -32.19 -12.59 4.37
N THR A 29 -33.23 -13.13 3.74
CA THR A 29 -33.12 -13.78 2.42
C THR A 29 -33.13 -12.72 1.31
N PRO A 30 -32.06 -12.58 0.51
CA PRO A 30 -32.01 -11.57 -0.53
C PRO A 30 -33.00 -11.87 -1.66
N GLY A 31 -33.90 -10.93 -1.96
CA GLY A 31 -34.76 -11.00 -3.14
C GLY A 31 -34.05 -10.49 -4.41
N ASP A 32 -34.63 -10.79 -5.58
CA ASP A 32 -34.06 -10.48 -6.90
C ASP A 32 -33.67 -9.00 -7.07
N ALA A 33 -34.52 -8.09 -6.58
CA ALA A 33 -34.26 -6.65 -6.65
C ALA A 33 -32.97 -6.24 -5.91
N MET A 34 -32.68 -6.87 -4.76
CA MET A 34 -31.45 -6.62 -4.00
C MET A 34 -30.23 -7.15 -4.75
N VAL A 35 -30.35 -8.34 -5.34
CA VAL A 35 -29.28 -8.96 -6.15
C VAL A 35 -28.95 -8.05 -7.34
N VAL A 36 -29.96 -7.56 -8.07
CA VAL A 36 -29.77 -6.64 -9.20
C VAL A 36 -29.08 -5.34 -8.75
N ALA A 37 -29.54 -4.75 -7.64
CA ALA A 37 -28.96 -3.50 -7.11
C ALA A 37 -27.49 -3.67 -6.68
N TRP A 38 -27.15 -4.81 -6.07
CA TRP A 38 -25.77 -5.12 -5.71
C TRP A 38 -24.92 -5.40 -6.94
N ALA A 39 -25.45 -6.16 -7.90
CA ALA A 39 -24.74 -6.48 -9.14
C ALA A 39 -24.40 -5.22 -9.96
N ALA A 40 -25.29 -4.23 -10.00
CA ALA A 40 -25.02 -2.94 -10.65
C ALA A 40 -23.86 -2.18 -9.99
N GLN A 41 -23.78 -2.20 -8.64
CA GLN A 41 -22.69 -1.56 -7.90
C GLN A 41 -21.37 -2.33 -8.07
N LEU A 42 -21.41 -3.66 -8.07
CA LEU A 42 -20.24 -4.50 -8.33
C LEU A 42 -19.71 -4.31 -9.75
N ARG A 43 -20.60 -4.17 -10.73
CA ARG A 43 -20.24 -3.82 -12.11
C ARG A 43 -19.48 -2.52 -12.20
N ALA A 44 -19.94 -1.48 -11.49
CA ALA A 44 -19.27 -0.19 -11.47
C ALA A 44 -17.89 -0.24 -10.78
N ALA A 45 -17.75 -1.09 -9.76
CA ALA A 45 -16.52 -1.21 -8.98
C ALA A 45 -15.46 -2.14 -9.63
N ALA A 46 -15.91 -3.13 -10.40
CA ALA A 46 -15.10 -4.08 -11.16
C ALA A 46 -14.01 -4.79 -10.33
N PHE A 47 -14.35 -5.25 -9.12
CA PHE A 47 -13.47 -6.07 -8.29
C PHE A 47 -13.64 -7.56 -8.59
N ASP A 48 -12.55 -8.33 -8.50
CA ASP A 48 -12.58 -9.78 -8.53
C ASP A 48 -13.18 -10.36 -7.23
N ASN A 49 -13.54 -11.65 -7.27
CA ASN A 49 -14.17 -12.35 -6.14
C ASN A 49 -13.27 -12.39 -4.91
N GLU A 50 -11.97 -12.63 -5.08
CA GLU A 50 -11.02 -12.77 -3.96
C GLU A 50 -10.92 -11.47 -3.17
N THR A 51 -10.80 -10.34 -3.87
CA THR A 51 -10.78 -9.01 -3.28
C THR A 51 -12.06 -8.71 -2.51
N LEU A 52 -13.22 -9.06 -3.07
CA LEU A 52 -14.52 -8.86 -2.41
C LEU A 52 -14.67 -9.74 -1.17
N GLU A 53 -14.26 -11.00 -1.22
CA GLU A 53 -14.30 -11.94 -0.10
C GLU A 53 -13.44 -11.44 1.07
N GLN A 54 -12.20 -11.02 0.79
CA GLN A 54 -11.32 -10.42 1.79
C GLN A 54 -11.93 -9.13 2.38
N ALA A 55 -12.60 -8.33 1.56
CA ALA A 55 -13.28 -7.12 2.03
C ALA A 55 -14.45 -7.44 2.97
N VAL A 56 -15.27 -8.46 2.69
CA VAL A 56 -16.33 -8.91 3.62
C VAL A 56 -15.73 -9.29 4.97
N MET A 57 -14.66 -10.09 4.96
CA MET A 57 -14.00 -10.51 6.19
C MET A 57 -13.48 -9.31 6.98
N ARG A 58 -12.89 -8.32 6.32
CA ARG A 58 -12.38 -7.10 7.00
C ARG A 58 -13.49 -6.20 7.54
N VAL A 59 -14.63 -6.09 6.85
CA VAL A 59 -15.78 -5.31 7.32
C VAL A 59 -16.35 -5.92 8.58
N TYR A 60 -16.54 -7.25 8.61
CA TYR A 60 -17.18 -7.96 9.71
C TYR A 60 -16.23 -8.51 10.78
N GLN A 61 -14.92 -8.22 10.69
CA GLN A 61 -13.95 -8.64 11.71
C GLN A 61 -14.18 -7.92 13.05
N TRP A 62 -14.75 -6.72 13.02
CA TRP A 62 -15.07 -5.91 14.19
C TRP A 62 -16.59 -5.98 14.41
N SER A 63 -17.01 -6.10 15.68
CA SER A 63 -18.35 -6.56 16.09
C SER A 63 -19.55 -5.71 15.64
N ASP A 64 -19.34 -4.61 14.90
CA ASP A 64 -20.39 -3.71 14.46
C ASP A 64 -20.84 -4.02 13.03
N VAL A 65 -22.14 -4.30 12.88
CA VAL A 65 -22.78 -4.45 11.56
C VAL A 65 -22.88 -3.08 10.88
N PRO A 66 -22.34 -2.91 9.66
CA PRO A 66 -22.40 -1.64 8.95
C PRO A 66 -23.83 -1.33 8.50
N ARG A 67 -24.27 -0.07 8.66
CA ARG A 67 -25.58 0.39 8.15
C ARG A 67 -25.72 0.29 6.63
N ASN A 68 -24.60 0.36 5.91
CA ASN A 68 -24.54 0.17 4.46
C ASN A 68 -23.49 -0.92 4.13
N PRO A 69 -23.89 -2.21 4.10
CA PRO A 69 -22.97 -3.32 3.90
C PRO A 69 -22.19 -3.24 2.59
N ILE A 70 -22.88 -3.02 1.46
CA ILE A 70 -22.20 -2.96 0.16
C ILE A 70 -21.23 -1.79 0.07
N GLY A 71 -21.60 -0.62 0.60
CA GLY A 71 -20.72 0.54 0.64
C GLY A 71 -19.45 0.28 1.44
N ALA A 72 -19.58 -0.33 2.62
CA ALA A 72 -18.45 -0.71 3.47
C ALA A 72 -17.54 -1.74 2.78
N ILE A 73 -18.13 -2.77 2.16
CA ILE A 73 -17.38 -3.80 1.44
C ILE A 73 -16.61 -3.19 0.26
N LEU A 74 -17.21 -2.30 -0.53
CA LEU A 74 -16.52 -1.66 -1.64
C LEU A 74 -15.39 -0.73 -1.17
N GLN A 75 -15.54 -0.10 0.00
CA GLN A 75 -14.48 0.70 0.61
C GLN A 75 -13.30 -0.18 1.05
N GLU A 76 -13.56 -1.31 1.71
CA GLU A 76 -12.53 -2.26 2.10
C GLU A 76 -11.88 -2.97 0.91
N ALA A 77 -12.64 -3.27 -0.15
CA ALA A 77 -12.09 -3.83 -1.40
C ALA A 77 -11.05 -2.88 -2.03
N ARG A 78 -11.27 -1.57 -1.96
CA ARG A 78 -10.26 -0.57 -2.36
C ARG A 78 -9.03 -0.61 -1.47
N ALA A 79 -9.20 -0.82 -0.16
CA ALA A 79 -8.08 -0.96 0.77
C ALA A 79 -7.27 -2.23 0.48
N VAL A 80 -7.92 -3.39 0.32
CA VAL A 80 -7.30 -4.67 -0.06
C VAL A 80 -6.48 -4.52 -1.34
N ARG A 81 -7.06 -3.94 -2.40
CA ARG A 81 -6.34 -3.73 -3.66
C ARG A 81 -5.13 -2.81 -3.50
N ARG A 82 -5.24 -1.76 -2.67
CA ARG A 82 -4.10 -0.87 -2.37
C ARG A 82 -3.01 -1.60 -1.59
N ASP A 83 -3.37 -2.42 -0.61
CA ASP A 83 -2.40 -3.19 0.19
C ASP A 83 -1.67 -4.22 -0.68
N ALA A 84 -2.39 -4.91 -1.57
CA ALA A 84 -1.80 -5.82 -2.55
C ALA A 84 -0.81 -5.10 -3.47
N ALA A 85 -1.16 -3.91 -3.95
CA ALA A 85 -0.27 -3.07 -4.76
C ALA A 85 0.98 -2.61 -3.99
N LYS A 86 0.84 -2.23 -2.71
CA LYS A 86 1.98 -1.89 -1.84
C LYS A 86 2.91 -3.09 -1.64
N GLY A 87 2.37 -4.27 -1.36
CA GLY A 87 3.16 -5.49 -1.20
C GLY A 87 3.91 -5.87 -2.48
N SER A 88 3.28 -5.67 -3.65
CA SER A 88 3.95 -5.84 -4.95
C SER A 88 5.06 -4.82 -5.18
N ALA A 89 4.83 -3.54 -4.87
CA ALA A 89 5.84 -2.48 -5.00
C ALA A 89 7.05 -2.72 -4.08
N VAL A 90 6.81 -3.11 -2.82
CA VAL A 90 7.90 -3.48 -1.89
C VAL A 90 8.66 -4.69 -2.41
N ARG A 91 7.96 -5.75 -2.86
CA ARG A 91 8.61 -6.92 -3.47
C ARG A 91 9.43 -6.57 -4.70
N ALA A 92 8.91 -5.71 -5.57
CA ALA A 92 9.61 -5.23 -6.76
C ALA A 92 10.85 -4.43 -6.37
N LEU A 93 10.75 -3.53 -5.37
CA LEU A 93 11.88 -2.77 -4.83
C LEU A 93 12.94 -3.67 -4.19
N THR A 94 12.53 -4.73 -3.47
CA THR A 94 13.46 -5.71 -2.90
C THR A 94 14.05 -6.66 -3.93
N ALA A 95 13.34 -6.93 -5.04
CA ALA A 95 13.79 -7.80 -6.13
C ALA A 95 14.67 -7.06 -7.14
N SER A 96 14.52 -5.74 -7.27
CA SER A 96 15.50 -4.93 -7.97
C SER A 96 16.83 -5.03 -7.23
N ASN A 97 17.86 -5.53 -7.91
CA ASN A 97 19.27 -5.59 -7.48
C ASN A 97 19.81 -4.18 -7.22
N PHE A 98 19.30 -3.51 -6.19
CA PHE A 98 19.82 -2.25 -5.73
C PHE A 98 21.22 -2.52 -5.21
N THR A 99 22.22 -2.22 -6.04
CA THR A 99 23.60 -2.16 -5.59
C THR A 99 23.78 -0.83 -4.86
N PRO A 100 24.03 -0.84 -3.54
CA PRO A 100 24.27 0.38 -2.77
C PRO A 100 25.59 1.07 -3.18
N THR A 101 26.38 0.40 -4.01
CA THR A 101 27.66 0.84 -4.56
C THR A 101 27.48 1.47 -5.95
N GLY A 102 28.17 2.57 -6.19
CA GLY A 102 28.15 3.30 -7.45
C GLY A 102 28.26 4.81 -7.24
N GLY A 103 28.14 5.58 -8.33
CA GLY A 103 28.17 7.04 -8.30
C GLY A 103 27.20 7.62 -7.25
N PRO A 104 27.66 8.53 -6.37
CA PRO A 104 26.83 9.07 -5.30
C PRO A 104 25.65 9.87 -5.86
N VAL A 105 24.46 9.61 -5.32
CA VAL A 105 23.24 10.31 -5.74
C VAL A 105 22.99 11.44 -4.74
N ARG A 106 23.38 12.68 -5.09
CA ARG A 106 23.25 13.86 -4.21
C ARG A 106 21.85 14.00 -3.60
N ALA A 107 20.80 13.74 -4.38
CA ALA A 107 19.41 13.81 -3.92
C ALA A 107 19.12 12.87 -2.73
N ALA A 108 19.74 11.68 -2.67
CA ALA A 108 19.58 10.77 -1.55
C ALA A 108 20.24 11.31 -0.27
N TYR A 109 21.39 11.97 -0.38
CA TYR A 109 22.07 12.58 0.76
C TYR A 109 21.28 13.79 1.29
N VAL A 110 20.70 14.59 0.40
CA VAL A 110 19.86 15.75 0.78
C VAL A 110 18.55 15.29 1.43
N ALA A 111 17.86 14.31 0.84
CA ALA A 111 16.57 13.83 1.34
C ALA A 111 16.64 13.27 2.77
N HIS A 112 17.80 12.76 3.17
CA HIS A 112 18.04 12.21 4.50
C HIS A 112 18.85 13.16 5.42
N GLY A 113 19.05 14.43 5.04
CA GLY A 113 19.82 15.40 5.83
C GLY A 113 21.29 15.04 6.04
N ALA A 114 21.80 14.01 5.35
CA ALA A 114 23.10 13.43 5.57
C ALA A 114 24.25 14.26 4.96
N LEU A 115 23.93 15.23 4.07
CA LEU A 115 24.96 16.01 3.37
C LEU A 115 25.85 16.79 4.35
N TRP A 116 25.31 17.29 5.44
CA TRP A 116 26.04 18.16 6.39
C TRP A 116 26.54 17.44 7.64
N VAL A 117 26.44 16.11 7.66
CA VAL A 117 26.73 15.28 8.83
C VAL A 117 27.95 14.42 8.53
N THR A 118 28.92 14.39 9.43
CA THR A 118 30.06 13.47 9.31
C THR A 118 29.59 12.03 9.50
N CYS A 119 30.02 11.12 8.63
CA CYS A 119 29.60 9.72 8.69
C CYS A 119 30.32 8.98 9.83
N PRO A 120 29.61 8.44 10.84
CA PRO A 120 30.25 7.66 11.91
C PRO A 120 30.76 6.30 11.43
N GLU A 121 30.19 5.75 10.34
CA GLU A 121 30.58 4.43 9.83
C GLU A 121 31.86 4.44 8.97
N CYS A 122 32.04 5.43 8.10
CA CYS A 122 33.18 5.48 7.18
C CYS A 122 34.02 6.76 7.26
N GLY A 123 33.71 7.66 8.19
CA GLY A 123 34.46 8.91 8.38
C GLY A 123 34.28 9.95 7.28
N ALA A 124 33.36 9.76 6.33
CA ALA A 124 33.11 10.74 5.27
C ALA A 124 32.69 12.10 5.84
N GLU A 125 33.41 13.15 5.45
CA GLU A 125 33.17 14.54 5.84
C GLU A 125 31.83 15.08 5.31
N PRO A 126 31.34 16.21 5.85
CA PRO A 126 30.26 16.98 5.23
C PRO A 126 30.53 17.23 3.73
N GLU A 127 29.48 17.23 2.93
CA GLU A 127 29.46 17.30 1.47
C GLU A 127 30.11 16.12 0.72
N TRP A 128 30.96 15.33 1.39
CA TRP A 128 31.59 14.16 0.81
C TRP A 128 30.67 12.93 0.85
N PRO A 129 30.58 12.13 -0.22
CA PRO A 129 29.80 10.91 -0.23
C PRO A 129 30.41 9.84 0.69
N CYS A 130 29.57 8.90 1.15
CA CYS A 130 30.05 7.76 1.92
C CYS A 130 30.85 6.80 1.03
N ALA A 131 32.01 6.33 1.53
CA ALA A 131 32.79 5.27 0.90
C ALA A 131 32.02 3.94 0.87
N GLY A 132 32.15 3.19 -0.22
CA GLY A 132 31.50 1.89 -0.44
C GLY A 132 32.49 0.79 -0.79
N ALA A 133 32.15 -0.46 -0.46
CA ALA A 133 32.95 -1.63 -0.82
C ALA A 133 32.74 -1.96 -2.31
N GLY A 134 33.59 -1.44 -3.20
CA GLY A 134 33.55 -1.74 -4.62
C GLY A 134 34.52 -0.91 -5.46
N PRO A 135 34.70 -1.25 -6.75
CA PRO A 135 35.72 -0.64 -7.63
C PRO A 135 35.52 0.87 -7.89
N GLN A 136 34.32 1.42 -7.64
CA GLN A 136 34.03 2.85 -7.74
C GLN A 136 34.20 3.61 -6.40
N GLY A 137 34.53 2.90 -5.31
CA GLY A 137 34.86 3.48 -3.99
C GLY A 137 33.74 4.18 -3.23
N TRP A 138 32.60 4.50 -3.87
CA TRP A 138 31.53 5.33 -3.29
C TRP A 138 30.17 4.60 -3.21
N ARG A 139 29.33 5.07 -2.29
CA ARG A 139 27.94 4.62 -2.13
C ARG A 139 26.97 5.57 -2.79
N LYS A 140 25.97 5.01 -3.45
CA LYS A 140 24.84 5.76 -4.03
C LYS A 140 24.04 6.50 -2.95
N VAL A 141 23.90 5.88 -1.78
CA VAL A 141 23.11 6.37 -0.64
C VAL A 141 23.99 6.45 0.62
N PRO A 142 23.73 7.38 1.55
CA PRO A 142 24.48 7.49 2.80
C PRO A 142 24.38 6.22 3.67
N HIS A 143 25.37 6.01 4.52
CA HIS A 143 25.31 5.00 5.59
C HIS A 143 24.17 5.28 6.56
N VAL A 144 23.59 4.23 7.15
CA VAL A 144 22.44 4.38 8.07
C VAL A 144 22.83 5.22 9.28
N GLY A 145 24.00 4.97 9.85
CA GLY A 145 24.55 5.76 10.95
C GLY A 145 24.75 7.24 10.61
N ARG A 146 24.95 7.60 9.34
CA ARG A 146 25.00 9.01 8.90
C ARG A 146 23.62 9.63 8.77
N MET A 147 22.61 8.86 8.36
CA MET A 147 21.22 9.33 8.26
C MET A 147 20.58 9.56 9.63
N THR A 148 21.01 8.80 10.64
CA THR A 148 20.46 8.87 12.00
C THR A 148 21.35 9.67 12.96
N ALA A 149 22.52 10.14 12.51
CA ALA A 149 23.38 10.99 13.31
C ALA A 149 22.77 12.39 13.40
N GLU A 150 22.73 12.93 14.62
CA GLU A 150 22.32 14.32 14.84
C GLU A 150 23.28 15.25 14.11
N SER A 151 22.74 16.24 13.41
CA SER A 151 23.55 17.28 12.80
C SER A 151 24.16 18.12 13.92
N SER A 152 25.43 17.89 14.21
CA SER A 152 26.25 18.81 14.99
C SER A 152 26.49 20.08 14.17
N HIS A 153 25.43 20.85 13.91
CA HIS A 153 25.54 22.20 13.38
C HIS A 153 26.05 23.09 14.53
N LYS A 154 27.36 23.10 14.74
CA LYS A 154 28.02 24.28 15.30
C LYS A 154 27.81 25.39 14.28
N GLY A 155 26.83 26.24 14.55
CA GLY A 155 26.71 27.51 13.86
C GLY A 155 27.94 28.34 14.18
N ASP A 156 28.89 28.39 13.26
CA ASP A 156 29.91 29.43 13.23
C ASP A 156 29.39 30.54 12.32
N GLY A 157 29.24 31.72 12.92
CA GLY A 157 28.55 32.85 12.34
C GLY A 157 29.32 33.58 11.24
N VAL A 158 28.55 34.36 10.50
CA VAL A 158 28.87 35.72 10.05
C VAL A 158 27.58 36.54 10.18
#